data_AF-A0A9E0AJ99-F1
#
_entry.id   AF-A0A9E0AJ99-F1
#
_cell.length_a   1.000
_cell.length_b   1.000
_cell.length_c   1.000
_cell.angle_alpha   90.00
_cell.angle_beta   90.00
_cell.angle_gamma   90.00
#
_symmetry.space_group_name_H-M   'P 1'
#
loop_
_entity.id
_entity.type
_entity.pdbx_description
1 polymer ?
#
loop_
_entity_poly.entity_id
_entity_poly.type
_entity_poly.pdbx_seq_one_letter_code
_entity_poly.pdbx_strand_id
1 'polypeptide(L)'
;MMLPVIDYKGRKLAYCADLMPSVAHLPVPYVMAYDTRPLLSLGEKAAFLEDAMNGNWTLFFEHDPVIECCNLQRTEKGIRQAEAFDLDQWV
;
A
#
# COMPACT_ATOMS: atom_id res chain seq x y z
N MET A 1 10.03 7.28 -2.38
CA MET A 1 9.36 7.57 -1.09
C MET A 1 9.88 6.62 -0.01
N MET A 2 10.05 7.11 1.22
CA MET A 2 10.42 6.27 2.37
C MET A 2 9.19 6.12 3.27
N LEU A 3 8.54 4.96 3.20
CA LEU A 3 7.43 4.61 4.09
C LEU A 3 7.94 3.69 5.22
N PRO A 4 7.41 3.81 6.45
CA PRO A 4 7.73 2.86 7.51
C PRO A 4 7.28 1.45 7.13
N VAL A 5 8.22 0.51 7.15
CA VAL A 5 7.95 -0.93 7.04
C VAL A 5 8.30 -1.55 8.38
N ILE A 6 7.28 -2.01 9.09
CA ILE A 6 7.36 -2.53 10.44
C ILE A 6 7.49 -4.05 10.37
N ASP A 7 8.58 -4.58 10.92
CA ASP A 7 8.79 -6.01 11.11
C ASP A 7 8.23 -6.45 12.46
N TYR A 8 7.23 -7.33 12.43
CA TYR A 8 6.60 -7.86 13.64
C TYR A 8 6.25 -9.33 13.49
N LYS A 9 6.72 -10.16 14.43
CA LYS A 9 6.52 -11.63 14.44
C LYS A 9 6.85 -12.31 13.09
N GLY A 10 7.87 -11.81 12.37
CA GLY A 10 8.28 -12.37 11.07
C GLY A 10 7.41 -11.97 9.88
N ARG A 11 6.45 -11.05 10.07
CA ARG A 11 5.67 -10.43 8.99
C ARG A 11 5.99 -8.95 8.87
N LYS A 12 5.74 -8.39 7.69
CA LYS A 12 5.97 -6.97 7.37
C LYS A 12 4.64 -6.23 7.19
N LEU A 13 4.51 -5.08 7.83
CA LEU A 13 3.41 -4.14 7.60
C LEU A 13 3.98 -2.80 7.15
N ALA A 14 3.48 -2.29 6.03
CA ALA A 14 3.85 -0.98 5.53
C ALA A 14 2.76 0.03 5.84
N TYR A 15 3.13 1.09 6.55
CA TYR A 15 2.25 2.23 6.81
C TYR A 15 2.20 3.11 5.55
N CYS A 16 1.07 3.14 4.85
CA CYS A 16 0.98 3.75 3.53
C CYS A 16 1.02 5.28 3.53
N ALA A 17 0.66 5.88 4.66
CA ALA A 17 0.50 7.32 4.81
C ALA A 17 -0.30 7.93 3.62
N ASP A 18 0.08 9.14 3.24
CA ASP A 18 -0.45 9.87 2.09
C ASP A 18 0.01 9.36 0.71
N LEU A 19 0.91 8.38 0.60
CA LEU A 19 1.27 7.82 -0.71
C LEU A 19 0.09 7.04 -1.31
N MET A 20 -0.61 6.30 -0.45
CA MET A 20 -1.82 5.57 -0.76
C MET A 20 -2.73 5.65 0.46
N PRO A 21 -3.51 6.74 0.60
CA PRO A 21 -4.28 6.98 1.81
C PRO A 21 -5.41 5.97 2.02
N SER A 22 -5.87 5.32 0.94
CA SER A 22 -6.91 4.29 0.98
C SER A 22 -6.69 3.20 -0.06
N VAL A 23 -7.40 2.08 0.06
CA VAL A 23 -7.26 0.94 -0.85
C VAL A 23 -7.59 1.32 -2.31
N ALA A 24 -8.47 2.30 -2.49
CA ALA A 24 -8.86 2.80 -3.80
C ALA A 24 -7.67 3.42 -4.55
N HIS A 25 -6.61 3.83 -3.83
CA HIS A 25 -5.39 4.40 -4.39
C HIS A 25 -4.39 3.34 -4.84
N LEU A 26 -4.65 2.04 -4.71
CA LEU A 26 -3.72 1.00 -5.19
C LEU A 26 -3.35 1.09 -6.69
N PRO A 27 -4.26 1.42 -7.63
CA PRO A 27 -3.86 1.61 -9.02
C PRO A 27 -2.76 2.67 -9.12
N VAL A 28 -1.61 2.30 -9.71
CA VAL A 28 -0.45 3.19 -9.82
C VAL A 28 -0.84 4.60 -10.30
N PRO A 29 -1.65 4.78 -11.36
CA PRO A 29 -2.05 6.10 -11.86
C PRO A 29 -2.74 7.03 -10.84
N TYR A 30 -3.27 6.51 -9.73
CA TYR A 30 -3.99 7.30 -8.74
C TYR A 30 -3.00 7.86 -7.72
N VAL A 31 -2.35 8.95 -8.10
CA VAL A 31 -1.45 9.73 -7.25
C VAL A 31 -2.14 10.96 -6.68
N MET A 32 -1.54 11.58 -5.68
CA MET A 32 -2.17 12.65 -4.92
C MET A 32 -2.11 13.98 -5.66
N ALA A 33 -3.17 14.79 -5.55
CA ALA A 33 -3.25 16.09 -6.23
C ALA A 33 -2.19 17.10 -5.75
N TYR A 34 -1.69 16.93 -4.53
CA TYR A 34 -0.63 17.77 -3.95
C TYR A 34 0.78 17.27 -4.28
N ASP A 35 0.93 16.15 -5.01
CA ASP A 35 2.24 15.70 -5.45
C ASP A 35 2.85 16.72 -6.42
N THR A 36 3.99 17.28 -6.05
CA THR A 36 4.68 18.29 -6.86
C THR A 36 5.31 17.70 -8.13
N ARG A 37 5.58 16.38 -8.14
CA ARG A 37 6.21 15.64 -9.23
C ARG A 37 5.50 14.30 -9.47
N PRO A 38 4.28 14.30 -10.02
CA PRO A 38 3.43 13.11 -10.10
C PRO A 38 4.07 11.96 -10.89
N LEU A 39 4.86 12.25 -11.93
CA LEU A 39 5.59 11.21 -12.68
C LEU A 39 6.64 10.48 -11.83
N LEU A 40 7.28 11.19 -10.89
CA LEU A 40 8.20 10.54 -9.93
C LEU A 40 7.39 9.73 -8.92
N SER A 41 6.32 10.28 -8.35
CA SER A 41 5.43 9.56 -7.42
C SER A 41 4.92 8.25 -8.03
N LEU A 42 4.54 8.26 -9.32
CA LEU A 42 4.10 7.07 -10.04
C LEU A 42 5.19 5.98 -10.07
N GLY A 43 6.43 6.35 -10.40
CA GLY A 43 7.54 5.40 -10.44
C GLY A 43 7.88 4.84 -9.06
N GLU A 44 7.90 5.70 -8.04
CA GLU A 44 8.19 5.30 -6.66
C GLU A 44 7.10 4.39 -6.09
N LYS A 45 5.83 4.71 -6.34
CA LYS A 45 4.69 3.89 -5.92
C LYS A 45 4.68 2.54 -6.62
N ALA A 46 5.01 2.50 -7.92
CA ALA A 46 5.12 1.24 -8.65
C ALA A 46 6.22 0.34 -8.06
N ALA A 47 7.40 0.90 -7.79
CA ALA A 47 8.49 0.16 -7.15
C ALA A 47 8.11 -0.33 -5.74
N PHE A 48 7.49 0.54 -4.93
CA PHE A 48 7.01 0.18 -3.60
C PHE A 48 5.99 -0.97 -3.62
N LEU A 49 5.01 -0.93 -4.51
CA LEU A 49 4.00 -1.99 -4.62
C LEU A 49 4.64 -3.31 -5.06
N GLU A 50 5.62 -3.29 -5.94
CA GLU A 50 6.37 -4.48 -6.34
C GLU A 50 7.16 -5.08 -5.17
N ASP A 51 7.85 -4.27 -4.37
CA ASP A 51 8.54 -4.71 -3.16
C ASP A 51 7.57 -5.30 -2.14
N ALA A 52 6.42 -4.65 -1.92
CA ALA A 52 5.38 -5.11 -1.03
C ALA A 52 4.75 -6.43 -1.49
N MET A 53 4.48 -6.58 -2.78
CA MET A 53 3.94 -7.80 -3.38
C MET A 53 4.94 -8.96 -3.29
N ASN A 54 6.21 -8.72 -3.60
CA ASN A 54 7.24 -9.76 -3.56
C ASN A 54 7.63 -10.14 -2.13
N GLY A 55 7.55 -9.20 -1.20
CA GLY A 55 7.85 -9.40 0.21
C GLY A 55 6.67 -9.91 1.05
N ASN A 56 5.49 -10.13 0.46
CA ASN A 56 4.24 -10.45 1.17
C ASN A 56 3.93 -9.47 2.30
N TRP A 57 4.04 -8.16 2.03
CA TRP A 57 3.74 -7.14 3.02
C TRP A 57 2.22 -6.95 3.12
N THR A 58 1.77 -6.64 4.34
CA THR A 58 0.45 -6.06 4.57
C THR A 58 0.55 -4.55 4.43
N LEU A 59 -0.42 -3.94 3.75
CA LEU A 59 -0.56 -2.48 3.72
C LEU A 59 -1.52 -2.02 4.80
N PHE A 60 -1.18 -0.93 5.50
CA PHE A 60 -2.06 -0.25 6.45
C PHE A 60 -2.40 1.15 5.94
N PHE A 61 -3.69 1.48 5.93
CA PHE A 61 -4.25 2.72 5.39
C PHE A 61 -4.79 3.60 6.52
N GLU A 62 -4.18 4.76 6.76
CA GLU A 62 -4.59 5.68 7.84
C GLU A 62 -5.86 6.49 7.51
N HIS A 63 -6.23 6.58 6.23
CA HIS A 63 -7.31 7.44 5.74
C HIS A 63 -8.42 6.66 5.02
N ASP A 64 -8.33 5.33 4.96
CA ASP A 64 -9.42 4.51 4.46
C ASP A 64 -10.52 4.43 5.53
N PRO A 65 -11.78 4.83 5.23
CA PRO A 65 -12.84 4.82 6.23
C PRO A 65 -13.38 3.42 6.53
N VAL A 66 -13.00 2.40 5.75
CA VAL A 66 -13.57 1.04 5.85
C VAL A 66 -12.49 -0.04 5.93
N ILE A 67 -11.37 0.11 5.23
CA ILE A 67 -10.33 -0.94 5.10
C ILE A 67 -9.05 -0.48 5.79
N GLU A 68 -8.81 -0.95 7.01
CA GLU A 68 -7.59 -0.63 7.76
C GLU A 68 -6.35 -1.28 7.15
N CYS A 69 -6.41 -2.60 6.91
CA CYS A 69 -5.31 -3.36 6.34
C CYS A 69 -5.74 -4.15 5.11
N CYS A 70 -4.81 -4.39 4.19
CA CYS A 70 -4.97 -5.44 3.18
C CYS A 70 -3.69 -6.14 2.77
N ASN A 71 -3.84 -7.39 2.34
CA ASN A 71 -2.82 -8.10 1.56
C ASN A 71 -2.94 -7.76 0.07
N LEU A 72 -1.86 -8.05 -0.67
CA LEU A 72 -1.75 -7.75 -2.10
C LEU A 72 -1.86 -9.01 -2.96
N GLN A 73 -2.39 -8.85 -4.16
CA GLN A 73 -2.39 -9.87 -5.23
C GLN A 73 -2.05 -9.25 -6.58
N ARG A 74 -1.46 -10.06 -7.47
CA ARG A 74 -1.25 -9.68 -8.87
C ARG A 74 -2.51 -9.95 -9.69
N THR A 75 -2.91 -8.99 -10.50
CA THR A 75 -4.04 -9.10 -11.45
C THR A 75 -3.61 -8.62 -12.83
N GLU A 76 -4.45 -8.84 -13.84
CA GLU A 76 -4.23 -8.31 -15.21
C GLU A 76 -4.14 -6.77 -15.23
N LYS A 77 -4.72 -6.09 -14.24
CA LYS A 77 -4.69 -4.62 -14.12
C LYS A 77 -3.58 -4.13 -13.18
N GLY A 78 -2.62 -4.99 -12.84
CA GLY A 78 -1.54 -4.73 -11.89
C GLY A 78 -1.86 -5.20 -10.47
N ILE A 79 -1.08 -4.74 -9.50
CA ILE A 79 -1.23 -5.12 -8.08
C ILE A 79 -2.53 -4.53 -7.50
N ARG A 80 -3.32 -5.35 -6.81
CA ARG A 80 -4.61 -4.98 -6.20
C ARG A 80 -4.76 -5.61 -4.82
N GLN A 81 -5.78 -5.14 -4.11
CA GLN A 81 -6.24 -5.72 -2.85
C GLN A 81 -6.58 -7.20 -3.05
N ALA A 82 -6.11 -8.03 -2.12
CA ALA A 82 -6.55 -9.41 -1.93
C ALA A 82 -7.60 -9.46 -0.81
N GLU A 83 -7.18 -9.84 0.39
CA GLU A 83 -8.00 -9.86 1.59
C GLU A 83 -7.81 -8.56 2.40
N ALA A 84 -8.91 -8.03 2.95
CA ALA A 84 -8.90 -6.91 3.90
C ALA A 84 -9.31 -7.39 5.29
N PHE A 85 -8.74 -6.75 6.30
CA PHE A 85 -8.94 -7.08 7.71
C PHE A 85 -8.55 -5.89 8.59
N ASP A 86 -8.96 -5.94 9.86
CA ASP A 86 -8.61 -4.92 10.85
C ASP A 86 -7.18 -5.13 11.35
N LEU A 87 -6.52 -4.05 11.77
CA LEU A 87 -5.16 -4.13 12.31
C LEU A 87 -5.06 -5.07 13.51
N ASP A 88 -6.11 -5.14 14.33
CA ASP A 88 -6.19 -6.04 15.49
C ASP A 88 -6.11 -7.52 15.10
N GLN A 89 -6.57 -7.89 13.90
CA GLN A 89 -6.46 -9.27 13.39
C GLN A 89 -5.04 -9.55 12.87
N TRP A 90 -4.30 -8.50 12.52
CA TRP A 90 -2.91 -8.62 12.11
C TRP A 90 -2.04 -8.91 13.33
N VAL A 91 -2.07 -8.07 14.38
CA VAL A 91 -1.17 -8.16 15.56
C VAL A 91 -1.19 -9.53 16.26
#